data_AF-A0A2P8K6L2-F1
#
_entry.id   AF-A0A2P8K6L2-F1
#
_cell.length_a   1.000
_cell.length_b   1.000
_cell.length_c   1.000
_cell.angle_alpha   90.00
_cell.angle_beta   90.00
_cell.angle_gamma   90.00
#
_symmetry.space_group_name_H-M   'P 1'
#
loop_
_entity.id
_entity.type
_entity.pdbx_description
1 polymer ?
#
loop_
_entity_poly.entity_id
_entity_poly.type
_entity_poly.pdbx_seq_one_letter_code
_entity_poly.pdbx_strand_id
1 'polypeptide(L)'
;YNVADFGREMFSIPLKNGDKLDVKLLASPFQEEGELMLQLFLGDRRVYSVCFSCTDDGRAYIGGIQGGKDITNDEVKMLTKELHGARPKNIIMSVLYGLLRYFNISTVYAIDSDYHVKSDLVKASYSSLWLE
;
A
#
# COMPACT_ATOMS: atom_id res chain seq x y z
N TYR A 1 15.37 -10.59 -0.32
CA TYR A 1 14.54 -10.87 0.87
C TYR A 1 13.26 -11.54 0.43
N ASN A 2 12.97 -12.75 0.92
CA ASN A 2 11.69 -13.40 0.63
C ASN A 2 10.61 -12.77 1.51
N VAL A 3 10.05 -11.66 1.02
CA VAL A 3 9.05 -10.88 1.77
C VAL A 3 7.70 -11.63 1.89
N ALA A 4 7.50 -12.72 1.14
CA ALA A 4 6.27 -13.50 1.21
C ALA A 4 6.19 -14.40 2.47
N ASP A 5 7.35 -14.88 2.94
CA ASP A 5 7.47 -15.76 4.11
C ASP A 5 7.49 -14.98 5.44
N PHE A 6 7.77 -13.68 5.38
CA PHE A 6 7.88 -12.81 6.54
C PHE A 6 6.71 -11.84 6.60
N GLY A 7 6.04 -11.81 7.75
CA GLY A 7 4.92 -10.90 8.00
C GLY A 7 3.74 -11.61 8.63
N ARG A 8 2.94 -10.84 9.35
CA ARG A 8 1.72 -11.32 9.96
C ARG A 8 0.56 -11.11 9.02
N GLU A 9 -0.13 -12.19 8.70
CA GLU A 9 -1.42 -12.12 8.00
C GLU A 9 -2.42 -11.36 8.88
N MET A 10 -3.07 -10.36 8.29
CA MET A 10 -4.05 -9.53 8.98
C MET A 10 -5.47 -10.00 8.67
N PHE A 11 -5.83 -10.02 7.40
CA PHE A 11 -7.14 -10.41 6.88
C PHE A 11 -7.09 -10.57 5.35
N SER A 12 -8.18 -11.10 4.79
CA SER A 12 -8.37 -11.23 3.35
C SER A 12 -9.54 -10.36 2.86
N ILE A 13 -9.42 -9.82 1.65
CA ILE A 13 -10.44 -9.04 0.96
C ILE A 13 -11.02 -9.91 -0.16
N PRO A 14 -12.32 -10.24 -0.13
CA PRO A 14 -12.93 -11.08 -1.15
C PRO A 14 -13.01 -10.35 -2.50
N LEU A 15 -12.84 -11.09 -3.59
CA LEU A 15 -13.02 -10.64 -4.96
C LEU A 15 -14.32 -11.23 -5.53
N LYS A 16 -14.91 -10.55 -6.53
CA LYS A 16 -16.16 -10.99 -7.18
C LYS A 16 -16.08 -12.38 -7.81
N ASN A 17 -14.93 -12.74 -8.38
CA ASN A 17 -14.70 -14.04 -9.00
C ASN A 17 -14.52 -15.19 -7.99
N GLY A 18 -14.57 -14.92 -6.68
CA GLY A 18 -14.38 -15.91 -5.62
C GLY A 18 -12.94 -16.02 -5.10
N ASP A 19 -11.98 -15.35 -5.75
CA ASP A 19 -10.61 -15.23 -5.23
C ASP A 19 -10.57 -14.23 -4.05
N LYS A 20 -9.37 -14.03 -3.49
CA LYS A 20 -9.14 -13.09 -2.40
C LYS A 20 -7.81 -12.35 -2.56
N LEU A 21 -7.75 -11.16 -1.98
CA LEU A 21 -6.49 -10.47 -1.73
C LEU A 21 -6.10 -10.58 -0.26
N ASP A 22 -4.92 -11.09 0.01
CA ASP A 22 -4.41 -11.23 1.38
C ASP A 22 -3.62 -9.99 1.79
N VAL A 23 -3.89 -9.49 3.01
CA VAL A 23 -3.20 -8.35 3.61
C VAL A 23 -2.20 -8.86 4.64
N LYS A 24 -0.93 -8.46 4.50
CA LYS A 24 0.13 -8.76 5.46
C LYS A 24 0.77 -7.49 6.00
N LEU A 25 1.11 -7.49 7.29
CA LEU A 25 1.92 -6.45 7.95
C LEU A 25 3.26 -7.04 8.38
N LEU A 26 4.35 -6.32 8.13
CA LEU A 26 5.69 -6.77 8.50
C LEU A 26 6.58 -5.59 8.89
N ALA A 27 7.68 -5.93 9.57
CA ALA A 27 8.83 -5.04 9.64
C ALA A 27 9.40 -4.86 8.22
N SER A 28 9.55 -3.62 7.79
CA SER A 28 9.99 -3.29 6.44
C SER A 28 11.46 -3.69 6.24
N PRO A 29 11.80 -4.38 5.14
CA PRO A 29 13.20 -4.56 4.75
C PRO A 29 13.82 -3.29 4.14
N PHE A 30 13.03 -2.23 3.92
CA PHE A 30 13.46 -0.95 3.36
C PHE A 30 13.31 0.14 4.44
N GLN A 31 14.18 0.09 5.47
CA GLN A 31 14.08 1.00 6.62
C GLN A 31 14.16 2.48 6.24
N GLU A 32 14.90 2.81 5.16
CA GLU A 32 14.96 4.18 4.63
C GLU A 32 13.61 4.68 4.07
N GLU A 33 12.69 3.79 3.71
CA GLU A 33 11.32 4.11 3.27
C GLU A 33 10.29 3.97 4.42
N GLY A 34 10.72 3.56 5.61
CA GLY A 34 9.87 3.35 6.78
C GLY A 34 10.07 1.98 7.43
N GLU A 35 9.82 1.89 8.74
CA GLU A 35 10.09 0.69 9.56
C GLU A 35 9.01 -0.39 9.43
N LEU A 36 7.80 -0.04 8.96
CA LEU A 36 6.68 -0.95 8.76
C LEU A 36 6.30 -1.00 7.27
N MET A 37 5.78 -2.15 6.85
CA MET A 37 5.24 -2.32 5.51
C MET A 37 3.90 -3.06 5.56
N LEU A 38 2.91 -2.55 4.83
CA LEU A 38 1.72 -3.30 4.45
C LEU A 38 1.90 -3.85 3.04
N GLN A 39 1.38 -5.06 2.82
CA GLN A 39 1.41 -5.73 1.52
C GLN A 39 0.05 -6.31 1.16
N LEU A 40 -0.29 -6.23 -0.11
CA LEU A 40 -1.49 -6.80 -0.71
C LEU A 40 -1.08 -7.90 -1.69
N PHE A 41 -1.54 -9.13 -1.49
CA PHE A 41 -1.19 -10.31 -2.29
C PHE A 41 -2.40 -10.89 -3.02
N LEU A 42 -2.20 -11.36 -4.25
CA LEU A 42 -3.11 -12.24 -4.97
C LEU A 42 -2.44 -13.60 -5.13
N GLY A 43 -2.85 -14.58 -4.33
CA GLY A 43 -2.07 -15.82 -4.15
C GLY A 43 -0.66 -15.48 -3.67
N ASP A 44 0.37 -15.96 -4.37
CA ASP A 44 1.77 -15.70 -4.01
C ASP A 44 2.34 -14.40 -4.62
N ARG A 45 1.54 -13.66 -5.40
CA ARG A 45 1.99 -12.46 -6.12
C ARG A 45 1.65 -11.19 -5.35
N ARG A 46 2.67 -10.41 -4.99
CA ARG A 46 2.49 -9.09 -4.39
C ARG A 46 1.90 -8.12 -5.43
N VAL A 47 0.73 -7.56 -5.15
CA VAL A 47 0.04 -6.57 -5.98
C VAL A 47 0.52 -5.16 -5.67
N TYR A 48 0.51 -4.78 -4.40
CA TYR A 48 1.01 -3.48 -3.91
C TYR A 48 1.66 -3.63 -2.54
N SER A 49 2.54 -2.69 -2.22
CA SER A 49 3.06 -2.48 -0.87
C SER A 49 3.15 -1.00 -0.54
N VAL A 50 3.03 -0.67 0.75
CA VAL A 50 3.26 0.68 1.27
C VAL A 50 4.20 0.60 2.47
N CYS A 51 5.26 1.39 2.46
CA CYS A 51 6.21 1.56 3.57
C CYS A 51 5.81 2.79 4.38
N PHE A 52 5.81 2.66 5.70
CA PHE A 52 5.45 3.73 6.61
C PHE A 52 6.13 3.61 7.97
N SER A 53 6.20 4.71 8.69
CA SER A 53 6.63 4.78 10.08
C SER A 53 5.56 5.47 10.93
N CYS A 54 5.52 5.12 12.21
CA CYS A 54 4.68 5.77 13.20
C CYS A 54 5.56 6.28 14.34
N THR A 55 5.23 7.46 14.87
CA THR A 55 5.94 8.08 15.99
C THR A 55 5.06 8.06 17.24
N ASP A 56 5.71 8.17 18.40
CA ASP A 56 5.07 8.19 19.71
C ASP A 56 4.15 9.41 19.91
N ASP A 57 4.43 10.51 19.23
CA ASP A 57 3.62 11.73 19.20
C ASP A 57 2.36 11.64 18.31
N GLY A 58 2.01 10.44 17.83
CA GLY A 58 0.75 10.19 17.13
C GLY A 58 0.74 10.62 15.66
N ARG A 59 1.90 10.62 15.01
CA ARG A 59 2.04 10.89 13.57
C ARG A 59 2.44 9.63 12.81
N ALA A 60 2.12 9.61 11.53
CA ALA A 60 2.63 8.62 10.58
C ALA A 60 3.29 9.30 9.39
N TYR A 61 4.29 8.63 8.83
CA TYR A 61 5.03 9.06 7.65
C TYR A 61 4.98 7.95 6.60
N ILE A 62 4.46 8.23 5.42
CA ILE A 62 4.45 7.32 4.28
C ILE A 62 5.70 7.58 3.45
N GLY A 63 6.63 6.62 3.42
CA GLY A 63 7.86 6.76 2.64
C GLY A 63 7.74 6.28 1.20
N GLY A 64 6.78 5.39 0.89
CA GLY A 64 6.57 4.98 -0.49
C GLY A 64 5.44 3.98 -0.69
N ILE A 65 4.85 4.03 -1.89
CA ILE A 65 3.93 3.01 -2.40
C ILE A 65 4.52 2.40 -3.68
N GLN A 66 4.51 1.08 -3.77
CA GLN A 66 5.13 0.36 -4.87
C GLN A 66 4.17 -0.71 -5.40
N GLY A 67 4.05 -0.79 -6.73
CA GLY A 67 3.39 -1.92 -7.38
C GLY A 67 4.23 -3.21 -7.29
N GLY A 68 3.58 -4.35 -7.49
CA GLY A 68 4.24 -5.62 -7.77
C GLY A 68 5.11 -5.53 -9.01
N LYS A 69 6.31 -6.12 -8.98
CA LYS A 69 7.20 -6.16 -10.15
C LYS A 69 6.58 -6.92 -11.33
N ASP A 70 5.84 -7.98 -11.02
CA ASP A 70 5.29 -8.89 -12.01
C ASP A 70 3.81 -8.62 -12.31
N ILE A 71 3.26 -7.47 -11.88
CA ILE A 71 1.85 -7.12 -12.10
C ILE A 71 1.77 -6.11 -13.25
N THR A 72 1.09 -6.51 -14.32
CA THR A 72 0.89 -5.68 -15.50
C THR A 72 -0.26 -4.69 -15.31
N ASN A 73 -0.29 -3.64 -16.15
CA ASN A 73 -1.40 -2.66 -16.14
C ASN A 73 -2.76 -3.30 -16.44
N ASP A 74 -2.80 -4.33 -17.28
CA ASP A 74 -4.06 -5.01 -17.60
C ASP A 74 -4.55 -5.87 -16.44
N GLU A 75 -3.63 -6.48 -15.67
CA GLU A 75 -3.98 -7.14 -14.42
C GLU A 75 -4.49 -6.16 -13.37
N VAL A 76 -3.92 -4.95 -13.27
CA VAL A 76 -4.48 -3.90 -12.39
C VAL A 76 -5.90 -3.53 -12.81
N LYS A 77 -6.19 -3.42 -14.11
CA LYS A 77 -7.55 -3.15 -14.60
C LYS A 77 -8.51 -4.31 -14.29
N MET A 78 -8.06 -5.55 -14.46
CA MET A 78 -8.86 -6.73 -14.11
C MET A 78 -9.16 -6.76 -12.62
N LEU A 79 -8.14 -6.61 -11.77
CA LEU A 79 -8.32 -6.53 -10.32
C LEU A 79 -9.24 -5.38 -9.90
N THR A 80 -9.15 -4.22 -10.56
CA THR A 80 -10.07 -3.11 -10.30
C THR A 80 -11.52 -3.51 -10.56
N LYS A 81 -11.80 -4.28 -11.63
CA LYS A 81 -13.15 -4.80 -11.90
C LYS A 81 -13.60 -5.81 -10.85
N GLU A 82 -12.69 -6.61 -10.33
CA GLU A 82 -12.97 -7.61 -9.29
C GLU A 82 -13.16 -6.99 -7.90
N LEU A 83 -12.55 -5.82 -7.66
CA LEU A 83 -12.71 -4.99 -6.47
C LEU A 83 -13.85 -3.97 -6.58
N HIS A 84 -14.93 -4.28 -7.31
CA HIS A 84 -16.10 -3.41 -7.47
C HIS A 84 -15.77 -2.00 -8.01
N GLY A 85 -14.70 -1.86 -8.79
CA GLY A 85 -14.25 -0.58 -9.35
C GLY A 85 -13.18 0.13 -8.50
N ALA A 86 -12.87 -0.36 -7.31
CA ALA A 86 -11.81 0.20 -6.47
C ALA A 86 -10.43 -0.24 -6.99
N ARG A 87 -9.54 0.74 -7.22
CA ARG A 87 -8.17 0.45 -7.67
C ARG A 87 -7.39 -0.24 -6.55
N PRO A 88 -6.58 -1.28 -6.82
CA PRO A 88 -5.82 -1.98 -5.77
C PRO A 88 -4.92 -1.06 -4.93
N LYS A 89 -4.35 0.00 -5.54
CA LYS A 89 -3.58 1.02 -4.83
C LYS A 89 -4.43 1.77 -3.78
N ASN A 90 -5.71 2.03 -4.06
CA ASN A 90 -6.61 2.73 -3.14
C ASN A 90 -7.03 1.79 -1.99
N ILE A 91 -7.16 0.49 -2.28
CA ILE A 91 -7.43 -0.54 -1.27
C ILE A 91 -6.32 -0.55 -0.22
N ILE A 92 -5.05 -0.65 -0.62
CA ILE A 92 -3.95 -0.68 0.37
C ILE A 92 -3.84 0.63 1.16
N MET A 93 -4.15 1.77 0.55
CA MET A 93 -4.23 3.07 1.25
C MET A 93 -5.36 3.09 2.28
N SER A 94 -6.55 2.60 1.91
CA SER A 94 -7.69 2.49 2.83
C SER A 94 -7.37 1.59 4.02
N VAL A 95 -6.66 0.48 3.78
CA VAL A 95 -6.18 -0.41 4.84
C VAL A 95 -5.20 0.30 5.76
N LEU A 96 -4.22 1.03 5.21
CA LEU A 96 -3.27 1.82 5.99
C LEU A 96 -4.01 2.85 6.86
N TYR A 97 -4.92 3.63 6.28
CA TYR A 97 -5.66 4.65 7.04
C TYR A 97 -6.56 4.04 8.11
N GLY A 98 -7.21 2.91 7.84
CA GLY A 98 -7.96 2.16 8.85
C GLY A 98 -7.07 1.70 10.01
N LEU A 99 -5.89 1.17 9.69
CA LEU A 99 -4.90 0.74 10.68
C LEU A 99 -4.43 1.91 11.55
N LEU A 100 -4.03 3.04 10.93
CA LEU A 100 -3.56 4.23 11.65
C LEU A 100 -4.65 4.80 12.56
N ARG A 101 -5.90 4.89 12.08
CA ARG A 101 -7.04 5.35 12.89
C ARG A 101 -7.32 4.44 14.08
N TYR A 102 -7.19 3.11 13.92
CA TYR A 102 -7.34 2.16 15.02
C TYR A 102 -6.33 2.44 16.16
N PHE A 103 -5.13 2.90 15.82
CA PHE A 103 -4.10 3.30 16.78
C PHE A 103 -4.16 4.80 17.17
N ASN A 104 -5.26 5.50 16.88
CA ASN A 104 -5.43 6.94 17.15
C ASN A 104 -4.37 7.85 16.48
N ILE A 105 -3.80 7.41 15.36
CA ILE A 105 -2.89 8.22 14.55
C ILE A 105 -3.73 8.95 13.49
N SER A 106 -3.95 10.24 13.69
CA SER A 106 -4.76 11.08 12.81
C SER A 106 -3.96 11.99 11.89
N THR A 107 -2.66 12.16 12.15
CA THR A 107 -1.79 13.02 11.34
C THR A 107 -0.87 12.16 10.48
N VAL A 108 -1.05 12.23 9.17
CA VAL A 108 -0.28 11.45 8.20
C VAL A 108 0.47 12.42 7.28
N TYR A 109 1.79 12.24 7.19
CA TYR A 109 2.67 12.92 6.26
C TYR A 109 3.02 11.99 5.13
N ALA A 110 3.01 12.50 3.90
CA ALA A 110 3.40 11.78 2.70
C ALA A 110 4.17 12.70 1.76
N ILE A 111 4.83 12.13 0.75
CA ILE A 111 5.66 12.88 -0.20
C ILE A 111 4.76 13.66 -1.16
N ASP A 112 4.89 14.97 -1.17
CA ASP A 112 4.23 15.80 -2.17
C ASP A 112 4.82 15.57 -3.58
N SER A 113 3.97 15.64 -4.61
CA SER A 113 4.33 15.35 -6.00
C SER A 113 5.53 16.16 -6.49
N ASP A 114 5.64 17.43 -6.08
CA ASP A 114 6.71 18.33 -6.51
C ASP A 114 8.08 17.92 -5.94
N TYR A 115 8.08 17.17 -4.84
CA TYR A 115 9.26 16.73 -4.11
C TYR A 115 9.56 15.23 -4.32
N HIS A 116 8.85 14.58 -5.24
CA HIS A 116 9.12 13.20 -5.59
C HIS A 116 10.48 13.11 -6.33
N VAL A 117 11.31 12.10 -6.01
CA VAL A 117 12.66 11.89 -6.58
C VAL A 117 12.66 11.80 -8.13
N LYS A 118 11.50 11.53 -8.71
CA LYS A 118 11.26 11.46 -10.16
C LYS A 118 10.14 12.41 -10.62
N SER A 119 9.95 13.54 -9.97
CA SER A 119 8.89 14.52 -10.27
C SER A 119 8.82 14.85 -11.77
N ASP A 120 9.96 14.94 -12.46
CA ASP A 120 10.03 15.20 -13.91
C ASP A 120 9.53 14.03 -14.80
N LEU A 121 9.44 12.81 -14.27
CA LEU A 121 9.11 11.59 -15.02
C LEU A 121 7.76 10.99 -14.63
N VAL A 122 7.20 11.40 -13.50
CA VAL A 122 5.95 10.84 -12.97
C VAL A 122 4.77 11.70 -13.41
N LYS A 123 3.89 11.13 -14.24
CA LYS A 123 2.63 11.76 -14.68
C LYS A 123 1.48 11.62 -13.67
N ALA A 124 1.70 10.90 -12.56
CA ALA A 124 0.71 10.67 -11.53
C ALA A 124 0.86 11.68 -10.40
N SER A 125 -0.23 12.35 -10.02
CA SER A 125 -0.26 13.18 -8.81
C SER A 125 -0.26 12.30 -7.56
N TYR A 126 0.87 12.25 -6.85
CA TYR A 126 0.97 11.58 -5.55
C TYR A 126 0.17 12.33 -4.49
N SER A 127 0.21 13.67 -4.52
CA SER A 127 -0.56 14.53 -3.62
C SER A 127 -2.06 14.20 -3.65
N SER A 128 -2.60 13.91 -4.84
CA SER A 128 -4.00 13.47 -4.98
C SER A 128 -4.23 12.04 -4.46
N LEU A 129 -3.27 11.13 -4.66
CA LEU A 129 -3.37 9.75 -4.14
C LEU A 129 -3.49 9.71 -2.62
N TRP A 130 -2.80 10.61 -1.91
CA TRP A 130 -2.83 10.64 -0.44
C TRP A 130 -4.15 11.17 0.12
N LEU A 131 -4.91 11.93 -0.67
CA LEU A 131 -6.16 12.56 -0.24
C LEU A 131 -7.42 11.76 -0.63
N GLU A 132 -7.27 10.70 -1.43
CA GLU A 132 -8.33 9.73 -1.75
C GLU A 132 -8.65 8.81 -0.55
#